data_AF-A0A3S1HX58-F1
#
_entry.id   AF-A0A3S1HX58-F1
#
_cell.length_a   1.000
_cell.length_b   1.000
_cell.length_c   1.000
_cell.angle_alpha   90.00
_cell.angle_beta   90.00
_cell.angle_gamma   90.00
#
_symmetry.space_group_name_H-M   'P 1'
#
loop_
_entity.id
_entity.type
_entity.pdbx_description
1 polymer ?
#
loop_
_entity_poly.entity_id
_entity_poly.type
_entity_poly.pdbx_seq_one_letter_code
_entity_poly.pdbx_strand_id
1 'polypeptide(L)'
;MQLQTKLALAALTVFLGSCNAYQFLWGLNQEMNALCPNQKGASEVGVLDPCDINNFIMCFDGQAIAINTCAANGRFNREKNACDFIDQVAAPTNCKQITQPSNKTCGEPGVMVAAMKDSCKFYYSCTTAGAQKMQCNHLSFFIEEEGRCMFITEGFRSSIPRAALDDCEAKDPYTDAEIAQQ
;
A
#
# COMPACT_ATOMS: atom_id res chain seq x y z
N MET A 1 -0.21 51.78 47.63
CA MET A 1 0.83 52.09 46.62
C MET A 1 2.10 51.41 47.09
N GLN A 2 2.78 50.50 46.40
CA GLN A 2 2.83 50.23 44.97
C GLN A 2 2.81 48.74 44.66
N LEU A 3 2.13 48.45 43.56
CA LEU A 3 2.10 47.24 42.77
C LEU A 3 3.40 47.16 41.97
N GLN A 4 4.20 46.08 42.06
CA GLN A 4 5.02 45.62 40.94
C GLN A 4 5.17 44.09 40.95
N THR A 5 5.22 43.58 39.74
CA THR A 5 4.78 42.26 39.32
C THR A 5 5.94 41.58 38.57
N LYS A 6 6.03 40.25 38.66
CA LYS A 6 6.78 39.32 37.77
C LYS A 6 8.31 39.32 38.00
N LEU A 7 9.09 38.27 37.79
CA LEU A 7 8.97 37.07 36.95
C LEU A 7 9.57 35.84 37.67
N ALA A 8 9.00 34.67 37.40
CA ALA A 8 9.57 33.36 37.71
C ALA A 8 10.71 33.00 36.75
N LEU A 9 11.71 32.25 37.23
CA LEU A 9 12.54 31.39 36.38
C LEU A 9 12.88 30.11 37.15
N ALA A 10 12.03 29.10 37.03
CA ALA A 10 12.34 27.73 37.43
C ALA A 10 13.06 27.06 36.25
N ALA A 11 14.38 26.92 36.34
CA ALA A 11 15.15 26.14 35.39
C ALA A 11 14.99 24.65 35.72
N LEU A 12 13.94 24.02 35.18
CA LEU A 12 13.81 22.56 35.14
C LEU A 12 14.57 22.07 33.90
N THR A 13 15.82 21.63 34.09
CA THR A 13 16.53 20.88 33.05
C THR A 13 15.93 19.48 32.96
N VAL A 14 14.95 19.32 32.06
CA VAL A 14 14.45 18.01 31.67
C VAL A 14 15.48 17.38 30.75
N PHE A 15 16.09 16.29 31.23
CA PHE A 15 16.82 15.34 30.42
C PHE A 15 15.90 14.82 29.32
N LEU A 16 16.09 15.28 28.10
CA LEU A 16 15.59 14.57 26.94
C LEU A 16 16.78 13.84 26.32
N GLY A 17 16.88 12.57 26.71
CA GLY A 17 17.56 11.58 25.89
C GLY A 17 17.05 11.71 24.46
N SER A 18 17.99 11.61 23.54
CA SER A 18 17.78 11.49 22.11
C SER A 18 17.01 10.21 21.79
N CYS A 19 15.72 10.17 22.12
CA CYS A 19 14.79 9.16 21.65
C CYS A 19 14.10 9.73 20.41
N ASN A 20 14.75 9.48 19.27
CA ASN A 20 14.12 9.27 17.97
C ASN A 20 13.09 10.33 17.51
N ALA A 21 13.60 11.53 17.16
CA ALA A 21 12.81 12.57 16.49
C ALA A 21 12.23 12.16 15.12
N TYR A 22 12.60 10.98 14.58
CA TYR A 22 12.02 10.45 13.35
C TYR A 22 10.57 9.99 13.48
N GLN A 23 10.07 9.74 14.69
CA GLN A 23 8.69 9.28 14.90
C GLN A 23 7.64 10.41 14.85
N PHE A 24 8.05 11.68 14.85
CA PHE A 24 7.11 12.81 14.88
C PHE A 24 6.81 13.44 13.52
N LEU A 25 7.55 13.06 12.46
CA LEU A 25 7.32 13.57 11.10
C LEU A 25 6.33 12.73 10.29
N TRP A 26 5.97 11.53 10.76
CA TRP A 26 5.13 10.59 10.04
C TRP A 26 3.91 10.26 10.89
N GLY A 27 2.72 10.65 10.44
CA GLY A 27 1.47 10.23 11.05
C GLY A 27 1.29 8.73 10.81
N LEU A 28 1.17 7.95 11.88
CA LEU A 28 0.79 6.55 11.77
C LEU A 28 -0.72 6.49 11.47
N ASN A 29 -1.11 6.05 10.29
CA ASN A 29 -2.50 5.72 10.01
C ASN A 29 -2.80 4.35 10.63
N GLN A 30 -3.69 4.31 11.62
CA GLN A 30 -4.04 3.06 12.34
C GLN A 30 -4.86 2.08 11.49
N GLU A 31 -5.53 2.54 10.43
CA GLU A 31 -6.36 1.67 9.57
C GLU A 31 -5.52 0.83 8.63
N MET A 32 -4.42 1.39 8.11
CA MET A 32 -3.49 0.69 7.21
C MET A 32 -2.15 0.35 7.87
N ASN A 33 -1.92 0.69 9.14
CA ASN A 33 -0.60 0.56 9.81
C ASN A 33 0.54 1.20 8.99
N ALA A 34 0.24 2.35 8.39
CA ALA A 34 1.11 3.03 7.44
C ALA A 34 1.79 4.24 8.07
N LEU A 35 3.07 4.45 7.75
CA LEU A 35 3.76 5.70 8.07
C LEU A 35 3.62 6.65 6.89
N CYS A 36 2.74 7.65 7.02
CA CYS A 36 2.58 8.72 6.04
C CYS A 36 3.28 9.99 6.52
N PRO A 37 4.03 10.70 5.66
CA PRO A 37 4.65 11.97 6.06
C PRO A 37 3.55 12.97 6.42
N ASN A 38 3.79 13.78 7.43
CA ASN A 38 2.80 14.73 7.95
C ASN A 38 2.95 16.09 7.24
N GLN A 39 3.01 16.08 5.90
CA GLN A 39 3.02 17.31 5.10
C GLN A 39 1.65 17.55 4.47
N LYS A 40 1.26 18.83 4.39
CA LYS A 40 -0.01 19.24 3.79
C LYS A 40 0.15 19.47 2.30
N GLY A 41 -0.70 18.82 1.51
CA GLY A 41 -0.72 18.91 0.05
C GLY A 41 0.39 18.11 -0.64
N ALA A 42 0.01 17.52 -1.79
CA ALA A 42 0.70 16.51 -2.61
C ALA A 42 0.39 15.05 -2.22
N SER A 43 0.32 14.18 -3.23
CA SER A 43 0.32 12.73 -3.04
C SER A 43 1.73 12.29 -2.67
N GLU A 44 1.95 12.03 -1.39
CA GLU A 44 3.24 11.57 -0.88
C GLU A 44 3.30 10.04 -0.87
N VAL A 45 4.49 9.49 -0.66
CA VAL A 45 4.66 8.04 -0.57
C VAL A 45 5.05 7.59 0.83
N GLY A 46 4.22 6.71 1.40
CA GLY A 46 4.44 6.03 2.67
C GLY A 46 4.85 4.58 2.49
N VAL A 47 5.23 3.94 3.58
CA VAL A 47 5.67 2.54 3.63
C VAL A 47 5.03 1.82 4.82
N LEU A 48 4.65 0.56 4.60
CA LEU A 48 4.02 -0.32 5.59
C LEU A 48 5.06 -1.06 6.43
N ASP A 49 5.97 -1.70 5.71
CA ASP A 49 7.00 -2.56 6.27
C ASP A 49 8.32 -2.19 5.60
N PRO A 50 9.43 -1.99 6.34
CA PRO A 50 10.76 -1.89 5.75
C PRO A 50 11.14 -3.07 4.83
N CYS A 51 10.48 -4.22 4.99
CA CYS A 51 10.64 -5.41 4.16
C CYS A 51 9.74 -5.46 2.91
N ASP A 52 8.69 -4.62 2.85
CA ASP A 52 7.88 -4.50 1.66
C ASP A 52 8.50 -3.48 0.71
N ILE A 53 9.14 -4.02 -0.32
CA ILE A 53 9.76 -3.26 -1.41
C ILE A 53 8.99 -3.40 -2.72
N ASN A 54 7.89 -4.14 -2.73
CA ASN A 54 7.07 -4.30 -3.92
C ASN A 54 5.86 -3.38 -3.84
N ASN A 55 5.36 -3.10 -2.64
CA ASN A 55 4.27 -2.16 -2.41
C ASN A 55 4.74 -0.83 -1.83
N PHE A 56 3.93 0.19 -2.07
CA PHE A 56 4.07 1.53 -1.52
C PHE A 56 2.70 2.13 -1.24
N ILE A 57 2.64 3.10 -0.33
CA ILE A 57 1.39 3.73 0.05
C ILE A 57 1.31 5.11 -0.55
N MET A 58 0.20 5.46 -1.18
CA MET A 58 -0.09 6.85 -1.47
C MET A 58 -0.69 7.50 -0.22
N CYS A 59 -0.13 8.63 0.16
CA CYS A 59 -0.56 9.45 1.27
C CYS A 59 -1.13 10.77 0.74
N PHE A 60 -2.11 11.33 1.44
CA PHE A 60 -2.63 12.67 1.22
C PHE A 60 -2.93 13.31 2.57
N ASP A 61 -2.39 14.50 2.83
CA ASP A 61 -2.52 15.21 4.12
C ASP A 61 -2.22 14.32 5.34
N GLY A 62 -1.12 13.54 5.27
CA GLY A 62 -0.72 12.64 6.35
C GLY A 62 -1.57 11.39 6.53
N GLN A 63 -2.52 11.13 5.63
CA GLN A 63 -3.38 9.95 5.65
C GLN A 63 -3.06 9.01 4.50
N ALA A 64 -2.96 7.71 4.77
CA ALA A 64 -2.84 6.70 3.75
C ALA A 64 -4.16 6.58 2.99
N ILE A 65 -4.14 6.80 1.67
CA ILE A 65 -5.33 6.78 0.81
C ILE A 65 -5.38 5.59 -0.14
N ALA A 66 -4.23 4.94 -0.41
CA ALA A 66 -4.16 3.73 -1.23
C ALA A 66 -2.86 2.96 -0.99
N ILE A 67 -2.89 1.66 -1.24
CA ILE A 67 -1.70 0.81 -1.41
C ILE A 67 -1.56 0.53 -2.91
N ASN A 68 -0.36 0.71 -3.43
CA ASN A 68 -0.02 0.38 -4.80
C ASN A 68 1.16 -0.59 -4.81
N THR A 69 1.23 -1.40 -5.87
CA THR A 69 2.37 -2.28 -6.12
C THR A 69 3.13 -1.78 -7.32
N CYS A 70 4.45 -1.88 -7.28
CA CYS A 70 5.28 -1.72 -8.46
C CYS A 70 4.96 -2.79 -9.51
N ALA A 71 5.23 -2.48 -10.77
CA ALA A 71 5.13 -3.48 -11.84
C ALA A 71 6.03 -4.70 -11.53
N ALA A 72 5.77 -5.85 -12.18
CA ALA A 72 6.42 -7.12 -11.86
C ALA A 72 7.97 -7.09 -11.83
N ASN A 73 8.60 -6.18 -12.59
CA ASN A 73 10.07 -5.99 -12.62
C ASN A 73 10.55 -4.74 -11.85
N GLY A 74 9.69 -4.18 -11.02
CA GLY A 74 9.92 -2.97 -10.27
C GLY A 74 9.90 -3.19 -8.77
N ARG A 75 10.70 -2.41 -8.06
CA ARG A 75 10.72 -2.30 -6.60
C ARG A 75 10.58 -0.84 -6.22
N PHE A 76 9.89 -0.59 -5.13
CA PHE A 76 9.72 0.75 -4.61
C PHE A 76 11.06 1.28 -4.08
N ASN A 77 11.57 2.32 -4.76
CA ASN A 77 12.75 3.05 -4.36
C ASN A 77 12.35 4.20 -3.43
N ARG A 78 12.63 4.03 -2.14
CA ARG A 78 12.29 5.01 -1.09
C ARG A 78 13.05 6.33 -1.22
N GLU A 79 14.24 6.31 -1.80
CA GLU A 79 15.02 7.54 -2.01
C GLU A 79 14.41 8.41 -3.12
N LYS A 80 13.81 7.77 -4.13
CA LYS A 80 13.16 8.43 -5.26
C LYS A 80 11.65 8.62 -5.06
N ASN A 81 11.07 8.03 -4.03
CA ASN A 81 9.62 7.91 -3.84
C ASN A 81 8.87 7.40 -5.08
N ALA A 82 9.46 6.43 -5.78
CA ALA A 82 8.92 5.89 -7.02
C ALA A 82 9.32 4.42 -7.20
N CYS A 83 8.56 3.70 -8.03
CA CYS A 83 9.00 2.38 -8.49
C CYS A 83 10.19 2.52 -9.43
N ASP A 84 11.18 1.66 -9.21
CA ASP A 84 12.44 1.62 -9.94
C ASP A 84 12.74 0.16 -10.31
N PHE A 85 13.72 -0.08 -11.19
CA PHE A 85 14.03 -1.44 -11.63
C PHE A 85 14.59 -2.31 -10.50
N ILE A 86 14.29 -3.62 -10.56
CA ILE A 86 14.62 -4.60 -9.53
C ILE A 86 16.13 -4.69 -9.21
N ASP A 87 16.98 -4.36 -10.17
CA ASP A 87 18.44 -4.34 -10.07
C ASP A 87 18.99 -3.04 -9.46
N GLN A 88 18.21 -1.96 -9.46
CA GLN A 88 18.56 -0.68 -8.84
C GLN A 88 18.19 -0.61 -7.36
N VAL A 89 17.27 -1.46 -6.91
CA VAL A 89 16.81 -1.50 -5.51
C VAL A 89 17.10 -2.87 -4.92
N ALA A 90 18.16 -2.95 -4.12
CA ALA A 90 18.52 -4.17 -3.40
C ALA A 90 17.39 -4.60 -2.45
N ALA A 91 17.09 -5.90 -2.44
CA ALA A 91 16.20 -6.45 -1.42
C ALA A 91 16.87 -6.36 -0.04
N PRO A 92 16.13 -5.95 1.01
CA PRO A 92 16.69 -5.81 2.34
C PRO A 92 17.14 -7.18 2.89
N THR A 93 18.38 -7.22 3.41
CA THR A 93 19.15 -8.45 3.65
C THR A 93 18.60 -9.34 4.78
N ASN A 94 17.69 -8.82 5.60
CA ASN A 94 17.07 -9.53 6.74
C ASN A 94 15.55 -9.65 6.61
N CYS A 95 15.03 -9.39 5.41
CA CYS A 95 13.61 -9.43 5.15
C CYS A 95 13.29 -10.76 4.47
N LYS A 96 12.46 -11.57 5.12
CA LYS A 96 11.72 -12.59 4.37
C LYS A 96 10.83 -11.81 3.41
N GLN A 97 11.10 -11.92 2.11
CA GLN A 97 10.20 -11.39 1.09
C GLN A 97 8.79 -11.81 1.49
N ILE A 98 7.92 -10.84 1.73
CA ILE A 98 6.50 -11.11 1.84
C ILE A 98 6.05 -11.37 0.40
N THR A 99 6.31 -12.58 -0.09
CA THR A 99 5.45 -13.14 -1.12
C THR A 99 4.09 -13.17 -0.46
N GLN A 100 3.19 -12.28 -0.87
CA GLN A 100 1.82 -12.28 -0.37
C GLN A 100 1.29 -13.69 -0.68
N PRO A 101 1.00 -14.51 0.35
CA PRO A 101 0.65 -15.90 0.10
C PRO A 101 -0.70 -15.92 -0.59
N SER A 102 -0.78 -16.64 -1.72
CA SER A 102 -2.04 -17.05 -2.33
C SER A 102 -2.92 -17.79 -1.30
N ASN A 103 -4.23 -17.52 -1.29
CA ASN A 103 -5.30 -18.02 -0.43
C ASN A 103 -5.46 -17.38 0.96
N LYS A 104 -5.17 -16.09 1.14
CA LYS A 104 -5.44 -15.43 2.42
C LYS A 104 -6.79 -14.73 2.46
N THR A 105 -7.48 -14.83 3.60
CA THR A 105 -8.74 -14.12 3.86
C THR A 105 -8.53 -12.90 4.77
N CYS A 106 -9.40 -11.89 4.66
CA CYS A 106 -9.43 -10.81 5.64
C CYS A 106 -9.56 -11.37 7.07
N GLY A 107 -8.79 -10.81 8.01
CA GLY A 107 -8.73 -11.26 9.41
C GLY A 107 -7.43 -11.98 9.76
N GLU A 108 -6.67 -12.44 8.77
CA GLU A 108 -5.30 -12.89 9.00
C GLU A 108 -4.36 -11.69 9.23
N PRO A 109 -3.38 -11.79 10.15
CA PRO A 109 -2.41 -10.74 10.37
C PRO A 109 -1.66 -10.34 9.08
N GLY A 110 -1.63 -9.04 8.79
CA GLY A 110 -0.91 -8.47 7.65
C GLY A 110 -1.66 -8.55 6.31
N VAL A 111 -2.89 -9.05 6.28
CA VAL A 111 -3.70 -9.08 5.06
C VAL A 111 -4.47 -7.78 4.90
N MET A 112 -4.11 -7.02 3.87
CA MET A 112 -4.77 -5.76 3.51
C MET A 112 -5.67 -5.88 2.29
N VAL A 113 -5.44 -6.90 1.47
CA VAL A 113 -6.33 -7.27 0.37
C VAL A 113 -6.47 -8.79 0.30
N ALA A 114 -7.66 -9.26 -0.07
CA ALA A 114 -7.95 -10.67 -0.26
C ALA A 114 -8.75 -10.89 -1.53
N ALA A 115 -8.45 -11.97 -2.25
CA ALA A 115 -9.19 -12.35 -3.45
C ALA A 115 -10.63 -12.75 -3.11
N MET A 116 -11.56 -12.43 -4.00
CA MET A 116 -12.93 -12.95 -3.89
C MET A 116 -12.98 -14.32 -4.57
N LYS A 117 -13.45 -15.33 -3.83
CA LYS A 117 -13.41 -16.73 -4.29
C LYS A 117 -14.09 -16.96 -5.64
N ASP A 118 -15.25 -16.33 -5.82
CA ASP A 118 -16.14 -16.57 -6.95
C ASP A 118 -16.09 -15.46 -8.01
N SER A 119 -15.18 -14.49 -7.87
CA SER A 119 -15.03 -13.42 -8.85
C SER A 119 -13.63 -12.81 -8.82
N CYS A 120 -13.01 -12.66 -9.98
CA CYS A 120 -11.81 -11.86 -10.18
C CYS A 120 -12.13 -10.39 -10.50
N LYS A 121 -13.37 -10.03 -10.83
CA LYS A 121 -13.77 -8.60 -11.01
C LYS A 121 -13.85 -7.85 -9.68
N PHE A 122 -13.89 -8.56 -8.56
CA PHE A 122 -13.96 -7.98 -7.22
C PHE A 122 -12.89 -8.57 -6.30
N TYR A 123 -12.54 -7.81 -5.28
CA TYR A 123 -11.65 -8.23 -4.19
C TYR A 123 -12.14 -7.63 -2.87
N TYR A 124 -11.53 -8.01 -1.76
CA TYR A 124 -11.76 -7.36 -0.48
C TYR A 124 -10.59 -6.46 -0.13
N SER A 125 -10.88 -5.21 0.25
CA SER A 125 -9.98 -4.39 1.05
C SER A 125 -10.21 -4.75 2.52
N CYS A 126 -9.17 -5.16 3.20
CA CYS A 126 -9.22 -5.63 4.58
C CYS A 126 -8.68 -4.54 5.52
N THR A 127 -9.48 -4.14 6.49
CA THR A 127 -9.07 -3.25 7.58
C THR A 127 -9.33 -3.90 8.93
N THR A 128 -8.89 -3.27 10.01
CA THR A 128 -9.25 -3.67 11.38
C THR A 128 -10.76 -3.59 11.66
N ALA A 129 -11.49 -2.77 10.88
CA ALA A 129 -12.93 -2.62 10.97
C ALA A 129 -13.71 -3.70 10.18
N GLY A 130 -13.04 -4.46 9.32
CA GLY A 130 -13.64 -5.54 8.54
C GLY A 130 -13.22 -5.55 7.08
N ALA A 131 -13.96 -6.31 6.26
CA ALA A 131 -13.70 -6.47 4.83
C ALA A 131 -14.70 -5.64 4.02
N GLN A 132 -14.19 -4.80 3.12
CA GLN A 132 -15.00 -4.06 2.15
C GLN A 132 -14.82 -4.65 0.76
N LYS A 133 -15.93 -4.94 0.07
CA LYS A 133 -15.91 -5.41 -1.31
C LYS A 133 -15.55 -4.25 -2.24
N MET A 134 -14.49 -4.45 -3.01
CA MET A 134 -13.98 -3.52 -4.01
C MET A 134 -14.12 -4.12 -5.40
N GLN A 135 -14.31 -3.27 -6.40
CA GLN A 135 -14.35 -3.67 -7.81
C GLN A 135 -13.05 -3.26 -8.50
N CYS A 136 -12.51 -4.14 -9.33
CA CYS A 136 -11.43 -3.79 -10.24
C CYS A 136 -11.94 -2.85 -11.34
N ASN A 137 -11.04 -2.05 -11.92
CA ASN A 137 -11.39 -1.20 -13.06
C ASN A 137 -11.87 -2.04 -14.25
N HIS A 138 -12.58 -1.40 -15.18
CA HIS A 138 -13.05 -2.08 -16.39
C HIS A 138 -11.89 -2.77 -17.12
N LEU A 139 -12.12 -4.01 -17.58
CA LEU A 139 -11.13 -4.86 -18.24
C LEU A 139 -9.88 -5.12 -17.38
N SER A 140 -10.09 -5.39 -16.10
CA SER A 140 -9.04 -5.84 -15.19
C SER A 140 -9.54 -6.89 -14.22
N PHE A 141 -8.65 -7.80 -13.83
CA PHE A 141 -8.91 -8.84 -12.85
C PHE A 141 -7.99 -8.69 -11.65
N PHE A 142 -8.51 -8.95 -10.46
CA PHE A 142 -7.69 -9.11 -9.27
C PHE A 142 -6.92 -10.42 -9.38
N ILE A 143 -5.59 -10.31 -9.50
CA ILE A 143 -4.69 -11.45 -9.57
C ILE A 143 -4.12 -11.66 -8.18
N GLU A 144 -4.53 -12.74 -7.52
CA GLU A 144 -4.20 -13.00 -6.11
C GLU A 144 -2.68 -13.07 -5.87
N GLU A 145 -1.97 -13.74 -6.78
CA GLU A 145 -0.50 -13.89 -6.76
C GLU A 145 0.22 -12.53 -6.79
N GLU A 146 -0.43 -11.52 -7.36
CA GLU A 146 0.10 -10.17 -7.56
C GLU A 146 -0.47 -9.16 -6.54
N GLY A 147 -1.47 -9.58 -5.75
CA GLY A 147 -2.14 -8.76 -4.74
C GLY A 147 -2.85 -7.53 -5.31
N ARG A 148 -3.18 -7.49 -6.61
CA ARG A 148 -3.75 -6.30 -7.26
C ARG A 148 -4.59 -6.59 -8.50
N CYS A 149 -5.37 -5.60 -8.92
CA CYS A 149 -6.04 -5.61 -10.21
C CYS A 149 -5.04 -5.40 -11.36
N MET A 150 -5.10 -6.24 -12.38
CA MET A 150 -4.27 -6.18 -13.58
C MET A 150 -5.14 -6.11 -14.83
N PHE A 151 -4.81 -5.21 -15.74
CA PHE A 151 -5.52 -5.04 -17.00
C PHE A 151 -5.31 -6.23 -17.94
N ILE A 152 -6.39 -6.67 -18.59
CA ILE A 152 -6.37 -7.80 -19.54
C ILE A 152 -6.28 -7.36 -21.01
N THR A 153 -6.00 -6.08 -21.25
CA THR A 153 -5.94 -5.51 -22.60
C THR A 153 -4.69 -5.96 -23.35
N GLU A 154 -4.70 -5.81 -24.68
CA GLU A 154 -3.56 -6.16 -25.54
C GLU A 154 -2.33 -5.33 -25.14
N GLY A 155 -1.35 -5.98 -24.50
CA GLY A 155 -0.14 -5.35 -23.98
C GLY A 155 0.14 -5.68 -22.51
N PHE A 156 -0.90 -5.78 -21.68
CA PHE A 156 -0.75 -6.12 -20.25
C PHE A 156 -1.04 -7.60 -19.97
N ARG A 157 -1.77 -8.27 -20.86
CA ARG A 157 -2.15 -9.68 -20.71
C ARG A 157 -0.96 -10.64 -20.57
N SER A 158 0.19 -10.32 -21.18
CA SER A 158 1.43 -11.10 -21.06
C SER A 158 2.09 -11.02 -19.67
N SER A 159 1.70 -10.03 -18.87
CA SER A 159 2.22 -9.84 -17.50
C SER A 159 1.39 -10.60 -16.47
N ILE A 160 0.27 -11.20 -16.86
CA ILE A 160 -0.61 -11.97 -15.97
C ILE A 160 -0.21 -13.45 -16.07
N PRO A 161 -0.01 -14.14 -14.93
CA PRO A 161 0.19 -15.59 -14.91
C PRO A 161 -0.94 -16.30 -15.66
N ARG A 162 -0.58 -17.16 -16.63
CA ARG A 162 -1.56 -17.75 -17.56
C ARG A 162 -2.67 -18.51 -16.84
N ALA A 163 -2.32 -19.28 -15.81
CA ALA A 163 -3.27 -20.04 -15.02
C ALA A 163 -4.28 -19.12 -14.29
N ALA A 164 -3.82 -18.01 -13.71
CA ALA A 164 -4.68 -17.03 -13.06
C ALA A 164 -5.62 -16.35 -14.07
N LEU A 165 -5.10 -16.00 -15.24
CA LEU A 165 -5.91 -15.43 -16.32
C LEU A 165 -7.01 -16.38 -16.79
N ASP A 166 -6.67 -17.64 -17.07
CA ASP A 166 -7.64 -18.64 -17.53
C ASP A 166 -8.73 -18.91 -16.47
N ASP A 167 -8.37 -18.96 -15.18
CA ASP A 167 -9.34 -19.08 -14.07
C ASP A 167 -10.28 -17.86 -13.99
N CYS A 168 -9.72 -16.65 -14.11
CA CYS A 168 -10.50 -15.43 -14.04
C CYS A 168 -11.42 -15.23 -15.24
N GLU A 169 -10.98 -15.58 -16.45
CA GLU A 169 -11.82 -15.55 -17.66
C GLU A 169 -12.97 -16.58 -17.58
N ALA A 170 -12.75 -17.71 -16.90
CA ALA A 170 -13.80 -18.69 -16.66
C ALA A 170 -14.85 -18.21 -15.64
N LYS A 171 -14.41 -17.49 -14.58
CA LYS A 171 -15.29 -16.95 -13.53
C LYS A 171 -16.05 -15.71 -13.99
N ASP A 172 -15.36 -14.80 -14.66
CA ASP A 172 -15.84 -13.47 -14.99
C ASP A 172 -15.54 -13.12 -16.46
N PRO A 173 -16.15 -13.80 -17.43
CA PRO A 173 -15.91 -13.52 -18.83
C PRO A 173 -16.21 -12.05 -19.15
N TYR A 174 -15.35 -11.43 -19.94
CA TYR A 174 -15.66 -10.18 -20.63
C TYR A 174 -16.19 -10.51 -22.01
N THR A 175 -17.25 -9.83 -22.42
CA THR A 175 -17.84 -9.94 -23.74
C THR A 175 -17.00 -9.18 -24.77
N ASP A 176 -17.06 -9.62 -26.04
CA ASP A 176 -16.41 -8.91 -27.14
C ASP A 176 -16.86 -7.44 -27.22
N ALA A 177 -18.11 -7.15 -26.82
CA ALA A 177 -18.65 -5.80 -26.75
C ALA A 177 -18.03 -4.93 -25.64
N GLU A 178 -17.67 -5.52 -24.50
CA GLU A 178 -16.93 -4.84 -23.43
C GLU A 178 -15.50 -4.56 -23.87
N ILE A 179 -14.87 -5.48 -24.58
CA ILE A 179 -13.49 -5.33 -25.09
C ILE A 179 -13.43 -4.26 -26.18
N ALA A 180 -14.44 -4.18 -27.05
CA ALA A 180 -14.49 -3.24 -28.19
C ALA A 180 -14.75 -1.76 -27.84
N GLN A 181 -14.94 -1.41 -26.56
CA GLN A 181 -15.17 -0.04 -26.10
C GLN A 181 -13.87 0.72 -25.74
N GLN A 182 -12.71 0.24 -26.17
CA GLN A 182 -11.40 0.91 -26.05
C GLN A 182 -11.08 1.76 -27.28
#